data_AF-A0A3B0ZNG4-F1
#
_entry.id   AF-A0A3B0ZNG4-F1
#
_cell.length_a   1.000
_cell.length_b   1.000
_cell.length_c   1.000
_cell.angle_alpha   90.00
_cell.angle_beta   90.00
_cell.angle_gamma   90.00
#
_symmetry.space_group_name_H-M   'P 1'
#
loop_
_entity.id
_entity.type
_entity.pdbx_description
1 polymer ?
#
loop_
_entity_poly.entity_id
_entity_poly.type
_entity_poly.pdbx_seq_one_letter_code
_entity_poly.pdbx_strand_id
1 'polypeptide(L)'
;MVKKKQIKKQVKKKQLKSKEAVKKKTVAGKAMAKKVVAKKKVAIKKKAVTKKKVAVKKAAVTKSRAKKKSVVTSRRPTAKNDKGLGLTYITRMDHGNTHGWWVRVYKDSKPVESKLFSDGVHGGKLKAKKKAQIHRDLVVKKNKIVPVHLRKTREHSVDKRSTSGVVGVTLSVAEKAGSLRVHWSARFMEKGRQRNVSFSVRKYGYEGAFRNALKVRYAAIERPLPRGLKPPAPSKTLERWMKKQNINPDVNRVTR
;
A
#
# COMPACT_ATOMS: atom_id res chain seq x y z
N MET A 1 -95.80 -19.47 -52.20
CA MET A 1 -94.41 -19.25 -52.68
C MET A 1 -93.74 -17.93 -52.26
N VAL A 2 -94.28 -17.13 -51.31
CA VAL A 2 -93.78 -15.75 -51.03
C VAL A 2 -92.85 -15.65 -49.79
N LYS A 3 -93.01 -16.50 -48.76
CA LYS A 3 -92.23 -16.40 -47.50
C LYS A 3 -90.73 -16.74 -47.61
N LYS A 4 -90.30 -17.62 -48.52
CA LYS A 4 -88.87 -17.98 -48.70
C LYS A 4 -88.02 -16.86 -49.33
N LYS A 5 -88.61 -15.96 -50.14
CA LYS A 5 -87.89 -14.85 -50.78
C LYS A 5 -87.58 -13.70 -49.80
N GLN A 6 -88.45 -13.43 -48.82
CA GLN A 6 -88.21 -12.39 -47.82
C GLN A 6 -87.07 -12.74 -46.84
N ILE A 7 -86.96 -14.00 -46.42
CA ILE A 7 -85.90 -14.46 -45.51
C ILE A 7 -84.52 -14.35 -46.16
N LYS A 8 -84.37 -14.77 -47.44
CA LYS A 8 -83.11 -14.62 -48.18
C LYS A 8 -82.68 -13.16 -48.35
N LYS A 9 -83.63 -12.24 -48.54
CA LYS A 9 -83.34 -10.80 -48.70
C LYS A 9 -82.87 -10.15 -47.39
N GLN A 10 -83.41 -10.57 -46.24
CA GLN A 10 -82.98 -10.10 -44.92
C GLN A 10 -81.57 -10.61 -44.54
N VAL A 11 -81.24 -11.88 -44.82
CA VAL A 11 -79.91 -12.45 -44.54
C VAL A 11 -78.82 -11.75 -45.37
N LYS A 12 -79.10 -11.46 -46.66
CA LYS A 12 -78.14 -10.75 -47.54
C LYS A 12 -77.89 -9.31 -47.10
N LYS A 13 -78.93 -8.61 -46.59
CA LYS A 13 -78.80 -7.23 -46.07
C LYS A 13 -78.02 -7.19 -44.74
N LYS A 14 -78.15 -8.21 -43.89
CA LYS A 14 -77.38 -8.35 -42.64
C LYS A 14 -75.89 -8.65 -42.90
N GLN A 15 -75.59 -9.45 -43.91
CA GLN A 15 -74.20 -9.75 -44.33
C GLN A 15 -73.49 -8.57 -45.01
N LEU A 16 -74.22 -7.69 -45.72
CA LEU A 16 -73.63 -6.49 -46.31
C LEU A 16 -73.29 -5.43 -45.24
N LYS A 17 -74.16 -5.23 -44.24
CA LYS A 17 -73.91 -4.32 -43.12
C LYS A 17 -72.72 -4.75 -42.24
N SER A 18 -72.50 -6.06 -42.05
CA SER A 18 -71.35 -6.55 -41.27
C SER A 18 -70.01 -6.37 -42.02
N LYS A 19 -69.99 -6.53 -43.34
CA LYS A 19 -68.78 -6.30 -44.16
C LYS A 19 -68.38 -4.82 -44.22
N GLU A 20 -69.34 -3.91 -44.23
CA GLU A 20 -69.07 -2.46 -44.26
C GLU A 20 -68.52 -1.94 -42.92
N ALA A 21 -68.99 -2.51 -41.80
CA ALA A 21 -68.47 -2.20 -40.46
C ALA A 21 -67.02 -2.68 -40.24
N VAL A 22 -66.64 -3.82 -40.82
CA VAL A 22 -65.26 -4.36 -40.75
C VAL A 22 -64.29 -3.54 -41.63
N LYS A 23 -64.77 -3.01 -42.76
CA LYS A 23 -63.96 -2.15 -43.65
C LYS A 23 -63.71 -0.76 -43.03
N LYS A 24 -64.68 -0.18 -42.30
CA LYS A 24 -64.46 1.09 -41.56
C LYS A 24 -63.48 0.93 -40.38
N LYS A 25 -63.49 -0.20 -39.64
CA LYS A 25 -62.54 -0.45 -38.54
C LYS A 25 -61.09 -0.62 -39.01
N THR A 26 -60.86 -1.22 -40.19
CA THR A 26 -59.51 -1.45 -40.73
C THR A 26 -58.85 -0.18 -41.29
N VAL A 27 -59.63 0.75 -41.86
CA VAL A 27 -59.11 2.05 -42.35
C VAL A 27 -58.75 2.98 -41.17
N ALA A 28 -59.55 2.99 -40.10
CA ALA A 28 -59.25 3.77 -38.90
C ALA A 28 -57.98 3.28 -38.18
N GLY A 29 -57.76 1.96 -38.11
CA GLY A 29 -56.54 1.37 -37.53
C GLY A 29 -55.26 1.72 -38.31
N LYS A 30 -55.32 1.72 -39.64
CA LYS A 30 -54.17 2.12 -40.50
C LYS A 30 -53.85 3.61 -40.40
N ALA A 31 -54.84 4.48 -40.26
CA ALA A 31 -54.63 5.92 -40.06
C ALA A 31 -53.99 6.24 -38.69
N MET A 32 -54.41 5.54 -37.63
CA MET A 32 -53.80 5.70 -36.30
C MET A 32 -52.35 5.18 -36.25
N ALA A 33 -52.05 4.05 -36.91
CA ALA A 33 -50.68 3.51 -36.95
C ALA A 33 -49.69 4.44 -37.67
N LYS A 34 -50.07 5.07 -38.79
CA LYS A 34 -49.22 6.05 -39.49
C LYS A 34 -48.95 7.30 -38.66
N LYS A 35 -49.94 7.79 -37.88
CA LYS A 35 -49.80 8.99 -37.03
C LYS A 35 -48.87 8.73 -35.82
N VAL A 36 -48.90 7.52 -35.24
CA VAL A 36 -48.01 7.12 -34.14
C VAL A 36 -46.55 6.97 -34.63
N VAL A 37 -46.33 6.38 -35.80
CA VAL A 37 -44.98 6.22 -36.38
C VAL A 37 -44.36 7.57 -36.77
N ALA A 38 -45.16 8.52 -37.29
CA ALA A 38 -44.70 9.87 -37.59
C ALA A 38 -44.31 10.66 -36.31
N LYS A 39 -45.13 10.61 -35.25
CA LYS A 39 -44.79 11.24 -33.96
C LYS A 39 -43.53 10.63 -33.32
N LYS A 40 -43.32 9.32 -33.44
CA LYS A 40 -42.13 8.63 -32.89
C LYS A 40 -40.84 9.04 -33.63
N LYS A 41 -40.87 9.19 -34.96
CA LYS A 41 -39.72 9.67 -35.76
C LYS A 41 -39.34 11.13 -35.45
N VAL A 42 -40.32 12.00 -35.21
CA VAL A 42 -40.05 13.41 -34.84
C VAL A 42 -39.45 13.52 -33.42
N ALA A 43 -39.90 12.70 -32.47
CA ALA A 43 -39.33 12.66 -31.12
C ALA A 43 -37.88 12.16 -31.08
N ILE A 44 -37.53 11.19 -31.93
CA ILE A 44 -36.16 10.66 -32.06
C ILE A 44 -35.22 11.70 -32.67
N LYS A 45 -35.66 12.44 -33.71
CA LYS A 45 -34.85 13.54 -34.30
C LYS A 45 -34.65 14.70 -33.32
N LYS A 46 -35.66 15.10 -32.54
CA LYS A 46 -35.52 16.17 -31.53
C LYS A 46 -34.58 15.77 -30.37
N LYS A 47 -34.58 14.49 -29.93
CA LYS A 47 -33.63 13.99 -28.92
C LYS A 47 -32.17 13.87 -29.43
N ALA A 48 -31.97 13.66 -30.73
CA ALA A 48 -30.63 13.63 -31.32
C ALA A 48 -29.99 15.02 -31.41
N VAL A 49 -30.79 16.06 -31.72
CA VAL A 49 -30.30 17.44 -31.85
C VAL A 49 -29.96 18.05 -30.48
N THR A 50 -30.72 17.74 -29.42
CA THR A 50 -30.42 18.20 -28.05
C THR A 50 -29.21 17.49 -27.44
N LYS A 51 -28.97 16.21 -27.74
CA LYS A 51 -27.73 15.51 -27.32
C LYS A 51 -26.47 16.05 -28.02
N LYS A 52 -26.56 16.44 -29.30
CA LYS A 52 -25.41 17.04 -30.01
C LYS A 52 -25.05 18.44 -29.48
N LYS A 53 -26.02 19.27 -29.12
CA LYS A 53 -25.77 20.64 -28.59
C LYS A 53 -25.19 20.64 -27.15
N VAL A 54 -25.52 19.65 -26.33
CA VAL A 54 -24.96 19.49 -24.96
C VAL A 54 -23.53 18.92 -24.99
N ALA A 55 -23.19 18.09 -25.97
CA ALA A 55 -21.84 17.54 -26.14
C ALA A 55 -20.82 18.62 -26.57
N VAL A 56 -21.20 19.56 -27.43
CA VAL A 56 -20.30 20.63 -27.91
C VAL A 56 -20.01 21.67 -26.82
N LYS A 57 -20.97 21.99 -25.94
CA LYS A 57 -20.73 22.91 -24.80
C LYS A 57 -19.91 22.28 -23.67
N LYS A 58 -19.99 20.96 -23.43
CA LYS A 58 -19.12 20.27 -22.45
C LYS A 58 -17.68 20.09 -22.93
N ALA A 59 -17.44 20.04 -24.24
CA ALA A 59 -16.09 19.93 -24.82
C ALA A 59 -15.28 21.25 -24.82
N ALA A 60 -15.95 22.40 -24.80
CA ALA A 60 -15.30 23.72 -24.74
C ALA A 60 -14.83 24.09 -23.33
N VAL A 61 -15.57 23.68 -22.28
CA VAL A 61 -15.25 23.98 -20.87
C VAL A 61 -14.15 23.06 -20.30
N THR A 62 -13.92 21.88 -20.90
CA THR A 62 -12.85 20.96 -20.47
C THR A 62 -11.49 21.27 -21.11
N LYS A 63 -11.43 21.99 -22.24
CA LYS A 63 -10.16 22.37 -22.89
C LYS A 63 -9.49 23.60 -22.27
N SER A 64 -10.24 24.53 -21.65
CA SER A 64 -9.65 25.71 -20.99
C SER A 64 -9.18 25.45 -19.54
N ARG A 65 -9.55 24.31 -18.94
CA ARG A 65 -9.08 23.85 -17.61
C ARG A 65 -7.98 22.79 -17.71
N ALA A 66 -7.24 22.73 -18.81
CA ALA A 66 -6.11 21.81 -19.02
C ALA A 66 -4.74 22.52 -19.02
N LYS A 67 -4.70 23.86 -18.96
CA LYS A 67 -3.47 24.67 -18.86
C LYS A 67 -3.39 25.42 -17.52
N LYS A 68 -3.28 24.68 -16.41
CA LYS A 68 -2.71 25.12 -15.13
C LYS A 68 -2.86 23.98 -14.13
N LYS A 69 -1.86 23.10 -14.07
CA LYS A 69 -1.50 22.31 -12.89
C LYS A 69 -0.11 21.72 -13.10
N SER A 70 0.85 22.51 -12.62
CA SER A 70 2.06 22.11 -11.88
C SER A 70 2.61 20.70 -12.11
N VAL A 71 3.87 20.70 -12.57
CA VAL A 71 4.86 19.64 -12.39
C VAL A 71 4.73 19.02 -11.00
N VAL A 72 4.06 17.87 -10.92
CA VAL A 72 4.13 16.95 -9.78
C VAL A 72 4.62 15.64 -10.36
N THR A 73 5.87 15.32 -10.05
CA THR A 73 6.50 14.03 -10.30
C THR A 73 5.52 12.91 -9.92
N SER A 74 5.11 12.11 -10.90
CA SER A 74 4.21 10.98 -10.72
C SER A 74 4.91 9.88 -9.93
N ARG A 75 4.93 10.01 -8.60
CA ARG A 75 5.26 8.89 -7.73
C ARG A 75 4.16 7.85 -7.92
N ARG A 76 4.54 6.73 -8.55
CA ARG A 76 3.74 5.50 -8.69
C ARG A 76 3.02 5.22 -7.36
N PRO A 77 1.70 4.94 -7.35
CA PRO A 77 1.02 4.61 -6.12
C PRO A 77 1.69 3.36 -5.53
N THR A 78 2.28 3.49 -4.34
CA THR A 78 2.83 2.36 -3.61
C THR A 78 1.67 1.42 -3.31
N ALA A 79 1.80 0.16 -3.74
CA ALA A 79 0.82 -0.88 -3.45
C ALA A 79 0.53 -0.85 -1.94
N LYS A 80 -0.74 -0.76 -1.58
CA LYS A 80 -1.18 -0.88 -0.19
C LYS A 80 -0.60 -2.20 0.33
N ASN A 81 0.15 -2.12 1.44
CA ASN A 81 0.73 -3.28 2.10
C ASN A 81 -0.42 -4.12 2.67
N ASP A 82 -0.96 -5.03 1.85
CA ASP A 82 -1.72 -6.16 2.35
C ASP A 82 -0.79 -6.88 3.34
N LYS A 83 -1.17 -6.95 4.62
CA LYS A 83 -0.36 -7.47 5.73
C LYS A 83 -0.04 -8.98 5.64
N GLY A 84 -0.10 -9.56 4.44
CA GLY A 84 0.28 -10.93 4.15
C GLY A 84 1.74 -11.04 3.68
N LEU A 85 2.17 -12.26 3.37
CA LEU A 85 3.53 -12.57 2.90
C LEU A 85 3.88 -12.01 1.50
N GLY A 86 3.05 -11.11 0.95
CA GLY A 86 3.25 -10.44 -0.33
C GLY A 86 3.77 -11.37 -1.44
N LEU A 87 4.91 -10.99 -2.03
CA LEU A 87 5.71 -11.81 -2.94
C LEU A 87 6.96 -12.38 -2.26
N THR A 88 7.05 -12.36 -0.93
CA THR A 88 8.18 -12.95 -0.22
C THR A 88 8.30 -14.43 -0.59
N TYR A 89 9.52 -14.88 -0.88
CA TYR A 89 9.86 -16.22 -1.37
C TYR A 89 9.33 -16.58 -2.77
N ILE A 90 8.72 -15.65 -3.50
CA ILE A 90 8.20 -15.90 -4.85
C ILE A 90 8.87 -14.93 -5.83
N THR A 91 9.63 -15.48 -6.77
CA THR A 91 10.29 -14.74 -7.85
C THR A 91 9.58 -15.02 -9.16
N ARG A 92 9.37 -14.00 -9.99
CA ARG A 92 8.92 -14.21 -11.36
C ARG A 92 10.12 -14.57 -12.24
N MET A 93 10.03 -15.68 -12.97
CA MET A 93 10.97 -16.03 -14.02
C MET A 93 10.34 -15.74 -15.38
N ASP A 94 10.99 -14.86 -16.13
CA ASP A 94 10.62 -14.46 -17.49
C ASP A 94 11.87 -14.52 -18.38
N HIS A 95 12.38 -15.74 -18.63
CA HIS A 95 13.58 -15.94 -19.45
C HIS A 95 13.30 -16.90 -20.60
N GLY A 96 13.55 -16.45 -21.83
CA GLY A 96 13.43 -17.26 -23.06
C GLY A 96 12.11 -18.01 -23.12
N ASN A 97 12.18 -19.34 -23.12
CA ASN A 97 11.03 -20.25 -23.19
C ASN A 97 10.46 -20.65 -21.81
N THR A 98 11.07 -20.18 -20.72
CA THR A 98 10.68 -20.54 -19.35
C THR A 98 10.01 -19.37 -18.66
N HIS A 99 8.67 -19.43 -18.62
CA HIS A 99 7.82 -18.47 -17.93
C HIS A 99 7.14 -19.13 -16.75
N GLY A 100 7.37 -18.60 -15.54
CA GLY A 100 6.78 -19.19 -14.35
C GLY A 100 7.06 -18.42 -13.07
N TRP A 101 6.47 -18.89 -11.99
CA TRP A 101 6.70 -18.36 -10.64
C TRP A 101 7.55 -19.34 -9.86
N TRP A 102 8.74 -18.90 -9.46
CA TRP A 102 9.66 -19.70 -8.69
C TRP A 102 9.49 -19.44 -7.19
N VAL A 103 9.05 -20.46 -6.46
CA VAL A 103 8.95 -20.43 -5.00
C VAL A 103 10.26 -20.95 -4.43
N ARG A 104 10.92 -20.14 -3.60
CA ARG A 104 12.15 -20.50 -2.88
C ARG A 104 12.03 -20.07 -1.43
N VAL A 105 11.75 -21.03 -0.55
CA VAL A 105 11.59 -20.78 0.89
C VAL A 105 12.87 -21.16 1.60
N TYR A 106 13.34 -20.26 2.48
CA TYR A 106 14.56 -20.47 3.28
C TYR A 106 14.24 -20.42 4.77
N LYS A 107 14.93 -21.27 5.54
CA LYS A 107 14.94 -21.22 7.01
C LYS A 107 16.38 -21.13 7.49
N ASP A 108 16.70 -20.06 8.20
CA ASP A 108 18.03 -19.81 8.78
C ASP A 108 19.17 -20.04 7.77
N SER A 109 19.00 -19.43 6.59
CA SER A 109 19.91 -19.49 5.45
C SER A 109 20.02 -20.84 4.72
N LYS A 110 19.25 -21.86 5.12
CA LYS A 110 19.17 -23.15 4.40
C LYS A 110 17.94 -23.19 3.47
N PRO A 111 18.07 -23.67 2.22
CA PRO A 111 16.93 -23.86 1.34
C PRO A 111 16.05 -24.99 1.90
N VAL A 112 14.77 -24.69 2.08
CA VAL A 112 13.78 -25.65 2.58
C VAL A 112 13.07 -26.31 1.41
N GLU A 113 12.56 -25.49 0.49
CA GLU A 113 11.80 -25.95 -0.67
C GLU A 113 12.08 -25.00 -1.83
N SER A 114 12.29 -25.58 -3.02
CA SER A 114 12.40 -24.85 -4.28
C SER A 114 11.49 -25.51 -5.33
N LYS A 115 10.53 -24.76 -5.86
CA LYS A 115 9.61 -25.27 -6.89
C LYS A 115 9.19 -24.20 -7.89
N LEU A 116 9.23 -24.53 -9.17
CA LEU A 116 8.81 -23.67 -10.26
C LEU A 116 7.36 -24.00 -10.68
N PHE A 117 6.53 -22.97 -10.76
CA PHE A 117 5.15 -23.05 -11.25
C PHE A 117 5.08 -22.40 -12.63
N SER A 118 5.19 -23.20 -13.68
CA SER A 118 5.19 -22.72 -15.06
C SER A 118 3.82 -22.18 -15.49
N ASP A 119 3.82 -21.14 -16.31
CA ASP A 119 2.59 -20.50 -16.79
C ASP A 119 1.80 -21.38 -17.74
N GLY A 120 2.48 -22.07 -18.66
CA GLY A 120 1.84 -22.98 -19.63
C GLY A 120 1.06 -24.11 -18.94
N VAL A 121 1.69 -24.76 -17.95
CA VAL A 121 1.09 -25.86 -17.17
C VAL A 121 -0.09 -25.42 -16.32
N HIS A 122 -0.14 -24.15 -15.91
CA HIS A 122 -1.16 -23.65 -14.99
C HIS A 122 -2.18 -22.71 -15.62
N GLY A 123 -2.16 -22.56 -16.95
CA GLY A 123 -3.15 -21.76 -17.67
C GLY A 123 -2.95 -20.26 -17.51
N GLY A 124 -1.69 -19.83 -17.46
CA GLY A 124 -1.27 -18.43 -17.51
C GLY A 124 -0.74 -17.85 -16.19
N LYS A 125 -0.14 -16.65 -16.31
CA LYS A 125 0.59 -15.95 -15.25
C LYS A 125 -0.17 -15.80 -13.94
N LEU A 126 -1.46 -15.47 -13.99
CA LEU A 126 -2.27 -15.24 -12.79
C LEU A 126 -2.59 -16.54 -12.04
N LYS A 127 -2.90 -17.61 -12.78
CA LYS A 127 -3.21 -18.92 -12.18
C LYS A 127 -1.96 -19.58 -11.61
N ALA A 128 -0.83 -19.50 -12.32
CA ALA A 128 0.47 -19.93 -11.82
C ALA A 128 0.88 -19.18 -10.55
N LYS A 129 0.66 -17.86 -10.50
CA LYS A 129 0.92 -17.04 -9.31
C LYS A 129 0.11 -17.51 -8.09
N LYS A 130 -1.19 -17.75 -8.26
CA LYS A 130 -2.05 -18.22 -7.16
C LYS A 130 -1.59 -19.56 -6.62
N LYS A 131 -1.26 -20.51 -7.50
CA LYS A 131 -0.71 -21.82 -7.09
C LYS A 131 0.61 -21.69 -6.34
N ALA A 132 1.52 -20.83 -6.82
CA ALA A 132 2.78 -20.54 -6.14
C ALA A 132 2.56 -19.93 -4.75
N GLN A 133 1.58 -19.02 -4.59
CA GLN A 133 1.21 -18.44 -3.29
C GLN A 133 0.68 -19.49 -2.31
N ILE A 134 -0.25 -20.34 -2.76
CA ILE A 134 -0.81 -21.43 -1.94
C ILE A 134 0.32 -22.37 -1.48
N HIS A 135 1.19 -22.79 -2.40
CA HIS A 135 2.30 -23.67 -2.06
C HIS A 135 3.28 -23.03 -1.07
N ARG A 136 3.64 -21.76 -1.25
CA ARG A 136 4.45 -21.01 -0.29
C ARG A 136 3.79 -21.02 1.09
N ASP A 137 2.51 -20.69 1.17
CA ASP A 137 1.82 -20.56 2.46
C ASP A 137 1.75 -21.91 3.20
N LEU A 138 1.60 -23.01 2.46
CA LEU A 138 1.68 -24.37 3.01
C LEU A 138 3.08 -24.69 3.55
N VAL A 139 4.14 -24.40 2.80
CA VAL A 139 5.53 -24.65 3.23
C VAL A 139 5.90 -23.80 4.44
N VAL A 140 5.53 -22.52 4.41
CA VAL A 140 5.76 -21.59 5.51
C VAL A 140 5.03 -22.04 6.78
N LYS A 141 3.77 -22.48 6.66
CA LYS A 141 2.97 -23.00 7.78
C LYS A 141 3.54 -24.31 8.32
N LYS A 142 3.88 -25.26 7.44
CA LYS A 142 4.45 -26.57 7.80
C LYS A 142 5.76 -26.40 8.58
N ASN A 143 6.63 -25.51 8.14
CA ASN A 143 7.96 -25.36 8.70
C ASN A 143 8.06 -24.27 9.78
N LYS A 144 6.91 -23.68 10.16
CA LYS A 144 6.78 -22.58 11.13
C LYS A 144 7.76 -21.44 10.86
N ILE A 145 7.91 -21.07 9.58
CA ILE A 145 8.87 -20.06 9.15
C ILE A 145 8.26 -18.67 9.37
N VAL A 146 8.90 -17.84 10.19
CA VAL A 146 8.56 -16.42 10.27
C VAL A 146 9.40 -15.67 9.25
N PRO A 147 8.79 -15.03 8.24
CA PRO A 147 9.56 -14.29 7.23
C PRO A 147 10.28 -13.10 7.85
N VAL A 148 11.46 -12.76 7.33
CA VAL A 148 12.39 -11.79 7.96
C VAL A 148 11.72 -10.45 8.29
N HIS A 149 10.92 -9.92 7.38
CA HIS A 149 10.18 -8.66 7.55
C HIS A 149 9.06 -8.71 8.60
N LEU A 150 8.63 -9.91 9.01
CA LEU A 150 7.65 -10.14 10.08
C LEU A 150 8.31 -10.57 11.40
N ARG A 151 9.62 -10.88 11.40
CA ARG A 151 10.34 -11.16 12.63
C ARG A 151 10.36 -9.87 13.45
N LYS A 152 9.98 -9.95 14.73
CA LYS A 152 10.28 -8.86 15.68
C LYS A 152 11.77 -8.56 15.55
N THR A 153 12.13 -7.29 15.31
CA THR A 153 13.53 -6.86 15.22
C THR A 153 14.27 -7.52 16.36
N ARG A 154 15.25 -8.37 16.05
CA ARG A 154 16.02 -9.09 17.07
C ARG A 154 16.47 -8.08 18.11
N GLU A 155 16.32 -8.43 19.38
CA GLU A 155 16.97 -7.68 20.45
C GLU A 155 18.44 -7.57 20.05
N HIS A 156 18.89 -6.35 19.77
CA HIS A 156 20.23 -6.12 19.31
C HIS A 156 21.16 -6.65 20.41
N SER A 157 22.02 -7.61 20.10
CA SER A 157 23.06 -8.06 21.03
C SER A 157 24.14 -6.98 21.12
N VAL A 158 24.84 -6.92 22.25
CA VAL A 158 26.02 -6.07 22.41
C VAL A 158 27.14 -6.63 21.53
N ASP A 159 27.64 -5.83 20.58
CA ASP A 159 28.82 -6.19 19.79
C ASP A 159 30.07 -6.14 20.69
N LYS A 160 31.04 -7.05 20.48
CA LYS A 160 32.35 -7.04 21.17
C LYS A 160 33.10 -5.72 20.98
N ARG A 161 32.84 -5.00 19.88
CA ARG A 161 33.40 -3.66 19.61
C ARG A 161 32.71 -2.53 20.40
N SER A 162 31.60 -2.82 21.08
CA SER A 162 30.86 -1.82 21.84
C SER A 162 31.65 -1.44 23.09
N THR A 163 32.13 -0.20 23.14
CA THR A 163 32.88 0.32 24.29
C THR A 163 32.04 0.34 25.57
N SER A 164 30.73 0.57 25.47
CA SER A 164 29.83 0.79 26.60
C SER A 164 29.31 -0.46 27.30
N GLY A 165 29.40 -1.63 26.65
CA GLY A 165 28.68 -2.84 27.08
C GLY A 165 27.14 -2.75 26.98
N VAL A 166 26.57 -1.62 26.52
CA VAL A 166 25.12 -1.40 26.44
C VAL A 166 24.68 -1.08 25.02
N VAL A 167 23.70 -1.83 24.54
CA VAL A 167 23.15 -1.74 23.19
C VAL A 167 22.60 -0.34 22.89
N GLY A 168 23.19 0.32 21.91
CA GLY A 168 22.77 1.64 21.45
C GLY A 168 23.29 2.80 22.30
N VAL A 169 24.15 2.55 23.29
CA VAL A 169 24.92 3.59 23.98
C VAL A 169 26.36 3.53 23.50
N THR A 170 26.93 4.64 23.04
CA THR A 170 28.28 4.67 22.47
C THR A 170 29.05 5.91 22.90
N LEU A 171 30.34 5.74 23.20
CA LEU A 171 31.26 6.86 23.42
C LEU A 171 31.76 7.38 22.07
N SER A 172 31.55 8.66 21.80
CA SER A 172 32.07 9.35 20.63
C SER A 172 33.17 10.31 21.05
N VAL A 173 34.38 10.05 20.56
CA VAL A 173 35.56 10.90 20.72
C VAL A 173 35.89 11.46 19.34
N ALA A 174 35.70 12.76 19.15
CA ALA A 174 36.00 13.42 17.89
C ALA A 174 36.90 14.62 18.15
N GLU A 175 37.98 14.74 17.39
CA GLU A 175 38.80 15.93 17.40
C GLU A 175 38.28 16.92 16.35
N LYS A 176 37.98 18.16 16.77
CA LYS A 176 37.52 19.21 15.87
C LYS A 176 38.21 20.53 16.21
N ALA A 177 38.90 21.10 15.24
CA ALA A 177 39.61 22.38 15.38
C ALA A 177 40.58 22.41 16.58
N GLY A 178 41.37 21.34 16.75
CA GLY A 178 42.35 21.21 17.85
C GLY A 178 41.74 21.00 19.24
N SER A 179 40.42 20.80 19.34
CA SER A 179 39.73 20.52 20.59
C SER A 179 39.04 19.16 20.55
N LEU A 180 39.28 18.35 21.59
CA LEU A 180 38.63 17.06 21.75
C LEU A 180 37.17 17.27 22.20
N ARG A 181 36.23 16.75 21.41
CA ARG A 181 34.80 16.71 21.73
C ARG A 181 34.42 15.28 22.10
N VAL A 182 34.05 15.11 23.37
CA VAL A 182 33.73 13.80 23.94
C VAL A 182 32.28 13.79 24.38
N HIS A 183 31.53 12.83 23.85
CA HIS A 183 30.10 12.69 24.10
C HIS A 183 29.70 11.23 24.30
N TRP A 184 28.82 10.97 25.27
CA TRP A 184 28.05 9.74 25.32
C TRP A 184 26.79 9.90 24.50
N SER A 185 26.52 8.98 23.58
CA SER A 185 25.35 9.02 22.68
C SER A 185 24.44 7.84 22.91
N ALA A 186 23.13 8.09 22.90
CA ALA A 186 22.07 7.09 23.01
C ALA A 186 21.25 7.08 21.72
N ARG A 187 21.29 5.95 21.01
CA ARG A 187 20.55 5.71 19.76
C ARG A 187 19.31 4.87 20.07
N PHE A 188 18.14 5.33 19.63
CA PHE A 188 16.88 4.62 19.84
C PHE A 188 15.91 4.85 18.68
N MET A 189 14.87 4.02 18.60
CA MET A 189 13.81 4.16 17.63
C MET A 189 12.63 4.87 18.29
N GLU A 190 12.17 5.96 17.69
CA GLU A 190 11.02 6.71 18.15
C GLU A 190 10.04 6.86 16.98
N LYS A 191 8.80 6.35 17.13
CA LYS A 191 7.75 6.43 16.09
C LYS A 191 8.23 5.96 14.70
N GLY A 192 9.04 4.90 14.66
CA GLY A 192 9.59 4.33 13.42
C GLY A 192 10.76 5.10 12.80
N ARG A 193 11.26 6.17 13.44
CA ARG A 193 12.46 6.91 13.01
C ARG A 193 13.60 6.69 14.00
N GLN A 194 14.81 6.54 13.48
CA GLN A 194 16.01 6.46 14.32
C GLN A 194 16.34 7.85 14.86
N ARG A 195 16.47 7.96 16.18
CA ARG A 195 16.91 9.17 16.91
C ARG A 195 18.23 8.91 17.61
N ASN A 196 18.95 10.01 17.85
CA ASN A 196 20.21 10.01 18.58
C ASN A 196 20.21 11.22 19.53
N VAL A 197 20.49 10.99 20.81
CA VAL A 197 20.66 12.04 21.82
C VAL A 197 22.06 11.92 22.39
N SER A 198 22.79 13.03 22.47
CA SER A 198 24.18 13.06 22.95
C SER A 198 24.35 13.93 24.19
N PHE A 199 25.18 13.47 25.10
CA PHE A 199 25.52 14.12 26.37
C PHE A 199 27.02 14.39 26.40
N SER A 200 27.41 15.66 26.54
CA SER A 200 28.82 16.05 26.59
C SER A 200 29.46 15.65 27.92
N VAL A 201 30.65 15.07 27.86
CA VAL A 201 31.47 14.76 29.05
C VAL A 201 31.94 16.04 29.74
N ARG A 202 32.23 17.10 28.96
CA ARG A 202 32.54 18.43 29.51
C ARG A 202 31.36 19.02 30.31
N LYS A 203 30.15 18.73 29.83
CA LYS A 203 28.82 18.88 30.46
C LYS A 203 28.74 18.33 31.89
N TYR A 204 28.73 17.00 31.91
CA TYR A 204 28.13 16.19 32.98
C TYR A 204 29.15 15.23 33.62
N GLY A 205 30.45 15.44 33.38
CA GLY A 205 31.47 14.45 33.73
C GLY A 205 31.37 13.20 32.87
N TYR A 206 32.32 12.28 33.06
CA TYR A 206 32.38 11.05 32.29
C TYR A 206 31.28 10.08 32.72
N GLU A 207 31.10 9.89 34.03
CA GLU A 207 30.04 9.04 34.57
C GLU A 207 28.65 9.64 34.42
N GLY A 208 28.47 10.92 34.70
CA GLY A 208 27.16 11.57 34.62
C GLY A 208 26.61 11.59 33.20
N ALA A 209 27.46 11.85 32.20
CA ALA A 209 27.07 11.77 30.79
C ALA A 209 26.65 10.34 30.38
N PHE A 210 27.35 9.31 30.86
CA PHE A 210 26.98 7.91 30.63
C PHE A 210 25.63 7.55 31.27
N ARG A 211 25.43 7.90 32.54
CA ARG A 211 24.17 7.65 33.25
C ARG A 211 22.99 8.33 32.57
N ASN A 212 23.16 9.55 32.06
CA ASN A 212 22.11 10.26 31.31
C ASN A 212 21.81 9.58 29.96
N ALA A 213 22.82 9.10 29.24
CA ALA A 213 22.63 8.33 28.02
C ALA A 213 21.84 7.03 28.28
N LEU A 214 22.14 6.33 29.38
CA LEU A 214 21.40 5.14 29.78
C LEU A 214 19.94 5.48 30.11
N LYS A 215 19.67 6.52 30.90
CA LYS A 215 18.30 6.94 31.24
C LYS A 215 17.45 7.15 29.98
N VAL A 216 17.96 7.90 29.01
CA VAL A 216 17.25 8.14 27.73
C VAL A 216 17.02 6.83 26.97
N ARG A 217 18.05 5.97 26.90
CA ARG A 217 17.96 4.70 26.17
C ARG A 217 16.93 3.76 26.79
N TYR A 218 16.98 3.56 28.10
CA TYR A 218 16.09 2.66 28.82
C TYR A 218 14.65 3.19 28.86
N ALA A 219 14.45 4.51 29.00
CA ALA A 219 13.15 5.13 28.84
C ALA A 219 12.55 4.89 27.44
N ALA A 220 13.36 4.99 26.38
CA ALA A 220 12.90 4.76 25.01
C ALA A 220 12.59 3.29 24.68
N ILE A 221 13.16 2.32 25.42
CA ILE A 221 12.85 0.89 25.28
C ILE A 221 11.76 0.47 26.28
N GLU A 222 11.27 1.38 27.13
CA GLU A 222 10.32 1.10 28.21
C GLU A 222 10.83 0.01 29.17
N ARG A 223 12.16 -0.03 29.38
CA ARG A 223 12.81 -0.96 30.32
C ARG A 223 13.33 -0.21 31.54
N PRO A 224 13.34 -0.84 32.73
CA PRO A 224 13.94 -0.25 33.91
C PRO A 224 15.46 -0.14 33.75
N LEU A 225 16.03 0.96 34.26
CA LEU A 225 17.48 1.16 34.28
C LEU A 225 18.13 0.18 35.29
N PRO A 226 19.10 -0.64 34.87
CA PRO A 226 19.83 -1.52 35.79
C PRO A 226 20.64 -0.70 36.80
N ARG A 227 20.59 -1.10 38.07
CA ARG A 227 21.40 -0.48 39.12
C ARG A 227 22.86 -0.91 38.99
N GLY A 228 23.80 -0.02 39.31
CA GLY A 228 25.23 -0.34 39.37
C GLY A 228 26.00 -0.33 38.05
N LEU A 229 25.39 0.05 36.92
CA LEU A 229 26.11 0.22 35.66
C LEU A 229 27.08 1.41 35.73
N LYS A 230 28.38 1.12 35.64
CA LYS A 230 29.44 2.12 35.50
C LYS A 230 29.93 2.16 34.06
N PRO A 231 30.37 3.33 33.56
CA PRO A 231 31.00 3.38 32.25
C PRO A 231 32.30 2.57 32.25
N PRO A 232 32.74 2.08 31.08
CA PRO A 232 34.07 1.51 30.92
C PRO A 232 35.14 2.54 31.31
N ALA A 233 36.30 2.08 31.79
CA ALA A 233 37.41 2.97 32.10
C ALA A 233 37.77 3.84 30.86
N PRO A 234 37.95 5.16 31.03
CA PRO A 234 38.33 6.04 29.94
C PRO A 234 39.72 5.67 29.40
N SER A 235 39.99 5.98 28.13
CA SER A 235 41.35 5.81 27.58
C SER A 235 42.33 6.77 28.26
N LYS A 236 43.62 6.41 28.34
CA LYS A 236 44.67 7.28 28.89
C LYS A 236 44.70 8.69 28.26
N THR A 237 44.42 8.78 26.96
CA THR A 237 44.32 10.06 26.24
C THR A 237 43.13 10.89 26.71
N LEU A 238 41.99 10.23 26.93
CA LEU A 238 40.78 10.87 27.44
C LEU A 238 40.96 11.32 28.89
N GLU A 239 41.61 10.51 29.74
CA GLU A 239 41.95 10.88 31.11
C GLU A 239 42.81 12.14 31.18
N ARG A 240 43.89 12.20 30.39
CA ARG A 240 44.75 13.38 30.30
C ARG A 240 43.98 14.61 29.87
N TRP A 241 43.09 14.46 28.88
CA TRP A 241 42.25 15.56 28.42
C TRP A 241 41.26 16.01 29.51
N MET A 242 40.59 15.08 30.20
CA MET A 242 39.67 15.42 31.30
C MET A 242 40.39 16.15 32.43
N LYS A 243 41.60 15.70 32.79
CA LYS A 243 42.45 16.39 33.78
C LYS A 243 42.83 17.79 33.33
N LYS A 244 43.22 17.98 32.07
CA LYS A 244 43.51 19.30 31.47
C LYS A 244 42.30 20.24 31.50
N GLN A 245 41.10 19.71 31.36
CA GLN A 245 39.86 20.48 31.38
C GLN A 245 39.27 20.67 32.80
N ASN A 246 39.95 20.16 33.83
CA ASN A 246 39.47 20.11 35.21
C ASN A 246 38.07 19.48 35.36
N ILE A 247 37.77 18.47 34.51
CA ILE A 247 36.51 17.73 34.53
C ILE A 247 36.67 16.59 35.53
N ASN A 248 35.92 16.66 36.63
CA ASN A 248 35.85 15.55 37.58
C ASN A 248 35.03 14.39 36.96
N PRO A 249 35.58 13.17 36.89
CA PRO A 249 34.91 12.02 36.28
C PRO A 249 33.57 11.66 36.94
N ASP A 250 33.40 12.00 38.22
CA ASP A 250 32.30 11.52 39.07
C ASP A 250 31.18 12.57 39.28
N VAL A 251 31.27 13.76 38.67
CA VAL A 251 30.34 14.85 38.97
C VAL A 251 29.01 14.69 38.23
N ASN A 252 28.03 14.19 38.98
CA ASN A 252 26.62 14.21 38.61
C ASN A 252 26.03 15.62 38.86
N ARG A 253 26.45 16.63 38.08
CA ARG A 253 25.74 17.94 38.05
C ARG A 253 24.40 17.75 37.35
N VAL A 254 23.40 17.35 38.12
CA VAL A 254 22.00 17.39 37.74
C VAL A 254 21.62 18.87 37.66
N THR A 255 21.72 19.47 36.48
CA THR A 255 21.02 20.74 36.21
C THR A 255 19.53 20.43 36.24
N ARG A 256 18.86 20.86 37.33
CA ARG A 256 17.41 21.03 37.41
C ARG A 256 16.92 21.95 36.30
#